data_AF-A0A7W9CYE1-F1
#
_entry.id   AF-A0A7W9CYE1-F1
#
_cell.length_a   1.000
_cell.length_b   1.000
_cell.length_c   1.000
_cell.angle_alpha   90.00
_cell.angle_beta   90.00
_cell.angle_gamma   90.00
#
_symmetry.space_group_name_H-M   'P 1'
#
loop_
_entity.id
_entity.type
_entity.pdbx_description
1 polymer ?
#
loop_
_entity_poly.entity_id
_entity_poly.type
_entity_poly.pdbx_seq_one_letter_code
_entity_poly.pdbx_strand_id
1 'polypeptide(L)' 'MQLRFNLFQFREGTGADRCVLDCINALNNGADLLWIETEKPHVEQIASMMDRIREEIPNAKLVYNNSLSFN' A
#
# COMPACT_ATOMS: atom_id res chain seq x y z
N MET A 1 4.80 16.10 -13.79
CA MET A 1 5.90 17.09 -13.84
C MET A 1 7.23 16.34 -13.85
N GLN A 2 8.17 16.69 -14.74
CA GLN A 2 9.52 16.10 -14.75
C GLN A 2 10.41 16.87 -13.77
N LEU A 3 11.09 16.15 -12.87
CA LEU A 3 12.04 16.70 -11.89
C LEU A 3 13.47 16.63 -12.43
N ARG A 4 14.41 17.26 -11.72
CA ARG A 4 15.84 17.00 -11.97
C ARG A 4 16.11 15.51 -11.74
N PHE A 5 17.04 14.94 -12.52
CA PHE A 5 17.42 13.52 -12.49
C PHE A 5 16.44 12.52 -13.14
N ASN A 6 15.72 12.91 -14.20
CA ASN A 6 14.84 12.01 -14.98
C ASN A 6 13.73 11.32 -14.17
N LEU A 7 13.28 11.94 -13.08
CA LEU A 7 12.15 11.46 -12.29
C LEU A 7 10.85 12.13 -12.74
N PHE A 8 9.77 11.36 -12.74
CA PHE A 8 8.43 11.86 -13.05
C PHE A 8 7.55 11.80 -11.80
N GLN A 9 6.92 12.91 -11.49
CA GLN A 9 6.02 12.98 -10.33
C GLN A 9 4.66 12.38 -10.67
N PHE A 10 4.18 11.46 -9.83
CA PHE A 10 2.78 11.05 -9.82
C PHE A 10 1.87 12.20 -9.36
N ARG A 11 0.58 12.11 -9.69
CA ARG A 11 -0.41 13.04 -9.13
C ARG A 11 -0.47 12.87 -7.61
N GLU A 12 -0.55 13.98 -6.89
CA GLU A 12 -0.75 13.98 -5.44
C GLU A 12 -2.05 13.26 -5.07
N GLY A 13 -2.11 12.71 -3.86
CA GLY A 13 -3.27 11.95 -3.36
C GLY A 13 -3.42 10.54 -3.93
N THR A 14 -2.67 10.15 -4.95
CA THR A 14 -2.80 8.81 -5.58
C THR A 14 -2.04 7.69 -4.86
N GLY A 15 -1.48 7.95 -3.68
CA GLY A 15 -0.67 6.97 -2.93
C GLY A 15 -1.44 5.70 -2.61
N ALA A 16 -2.57 5.82 -1.92
CA ALA A 16 -3.39 4.68 -1.51
C ALA A 16 -3.90 3.86 -2.70
N ASP A 17 -4.35 4.53 -3.77
CA ASP A 17 -4.84 3.84 -4.98
C ASP A 17 -3.75 2.99 -5.64
N ARG A 18 -2.52 3.51 -5.69
CA ARG A 18 -1.38 2.76 -6.22
C ARG A 18 -1.00 1.59 -5.31
N CYS A 19 -0.99 1.78 -3.99
CA CYS A 19 -0.73 0.68 -3.05
C CYS A 19 -1.75 -0.46 -3.20
N VAL A 20 -3.05 -0.14 -3.35
CA VAL A 20 -4.10 -1.15 -3.57
C VAL A 20 -3.85 -1.91 -4.88
N LEU A 21 -3.57 -1.20 -5.98
CA LEU A 21 -3.22 -1.83 -7.26
C LEU A 21 -2.00 -2.75 -7.14
N ASP A 22 -0.94 -2.28 -6.49
CA ASP A 22 0.32 -3.04 -6.32
C ASP A 22 0.08 -4.31 -5.51
N CYS A 23 -0.72 -4.23 -4.44
CA CYS A 23 -1.04 -5.38 -3.59
C CYS A 23 -1.86 -6.44 -4.33
N ILE A 24 -2.90 -6.03 -5.05
CA ILE A 24 -3.72 -6.96 -5.85
C ILE A 24 -2.86 -7.64 -6.91
N ASN A 25 -2.01 -6.88 -7.62
CA ASN A 25 -1.09 -7.44 -8.60
C ASN A 25 -0.09 -8.40 -7.97
N ALA A 26 0.48 -8.07 -6.81
CA ALA A 26 1.43 -8.94 -6.13
C ALA A 26 0.81 -10.31 -5.80
N LEU A 27 -0.40 -10.31 -5.20
CA LEU A 27 -1.10 -11.54 -4.85
C LEU A 27 -1.52 -12.35 -6.08
N ASN A 28 -2.01 -11.70 -7.14
CA ASN A 28 -2.34 -12.37 -8.40
C ASN A 28 -1.12 -12.98 -9.12
N ASN A 29 0.10 -12.52 -8.77
CA ASN A 29 1.35 -12.98 -9.38
C ASN A 29 2.25 -13.77 -8.41
N GLY A 30 1.66 -14.33 -7.35
CA GLY A 30 2.32 -15.36 -6.53
C GLY A 30 2.87 -14.91 -5.19
N ALA A 31 2.58 -13.68 -4.74
CA ALA A 31 2.85 -13.30 -3.36
C ALA A 31 1.84 -13.94 -2.40
N ASP A 32 2.30 -14.41 -1.23
CA ASP A 32 1.43 -14.97 -0.19
C ASP A 32 0.94 -13.93 0.84
N LEU A 33 1.75 -12.90 1.06
CA LEU A 33 1.56 -11.89 2.11
C LEU A 33 1.87 -10.49 1.57
N LEU A 34 1.23 -9.49 2.15
CA LEU A 34 1.44 -8.08 1.84
C LEU A 34 2.21 -7.37 2.94
N TRP A 35 3.02 -6.39 2.56
CA TRP A 35 3.54 -5.33 3.43
C TRP A 35 3.15 -4.01 2.77
N ILE A 36 2.43 -3.16 3.51
CA ILE A 36 2.15 -1.78 3.09
C ILE A 36 2.87 -0.85 4.07
N GLU A 37 3.86 -0.10 3.57
CA GLU A 37 4.58 0.87 4.40
C GLU A 37 3.65 2.04 4.75
N THR A 38 3.63 2.44 6.02
CA THR A 38 2.79 3.54 6.52
C THR A 38 3.65 4.59 7.21
N GLU A 39 3.23 5.85 7.11
CA GLU A 39 3.94 6.98 7.73
C GLU A 39 3.65 7.13 9.23
N LYS A 40 2.61 6.46 9.73
CA LYS A 40 2.13 6.52 11.11
C LYS A 40 1.33 5.27 11.48
N PRO A 41 1.21 4.92 12.78
CA PRO A 41 0.40 3.79 13.23
C PRO A 41 -1.09 4.15 13.25
N HIS A 42 -1.73 4.23 12.08
CA HIS A 42 -3.15 4.61 11.93
C HIS A 42 -4.00 3.45 11.40
N VAL A 43 -4.67 2.75 12.32
CA VAL A 43 -5.42 1.52 12.01
C VAL A 43 -6.47 1.72 10.92
N GLU A 44 -7.22 2.82 10.94
CA GLU A 44 -8.28 3.07 9.95
C GLU A 44 -7.71 3.32 8.54
N GLN A 45 -6.50 3.86 8.44
CA GLN A 45 -5.87 4.16 7.15
C GLN A 45 -5.49 2.85 6.47
N ILE A 46 -4.85 1.94 7.20
CA ILE A 46 -4.48 0.62 6.69
C ILE A 46 -5.71 -0.27 6.47
N ALA A 47 -6.73 -0.18 7.32
CA ALA A 47 -7.98 -0.89 7.15
C ALA A 47 -8.67 -0.49 5.83
N SER A 48 -8.78 0.81 5.55
CA SER A 48 -9.40 1.29 4.30
C SER A 48 -8.73 0.78 3.02
N MET A 49 -7.41 0.56 3.04
CA MET A 49 -6.70 -0.05 1.91
C MET A 49 -6.91 -1.57 1.87
N MET A 50 -6.85 -2.25 3.02
CA MET A 50 -7.08 -3.69 3.11
C MET A 50 -8.51 -4.09 2.73
N ASP A 51 -9.52 -3.27 3.03
CA ASP A 51 -10.90 -3.52 2.64
C ASP A 51 -11.03 -3.54 1.12
N ARG A 52 -10.49 -2.54 0.42
CA ARG A 52 -10.44 -2.47 -1.05
C ARG A 52 -9.67 -3.63 -1.68
N ILE A 53 -8.58 -4.08 -1.05
CA ILE A 53 -7.82 -5.25 -1.52
C ILE A 53 -8.67 -6.53 -1.36
N ARG A 54 -9.40 -6.64 -0.25
CA ARG A 54 -10.22 -7.82 0.07
C ARG A 54 -11.53 -7.89 -0.72
N GLU A 55 -11.99 -6.79 -1.31
CA GLU A 55 -13.06 -6.82 -2.31
C GLU A 55 -12.67 -7.72 -3.50
N GLU A 56 -11.39 -7.71 -3.91
CA GLU A 56 -10.86 -8.53 -5.01
C GLU A 56 -10.25 -9.85 -4.53
N ILE A 57 -9.54 -9.85 -3.40
CA ILE A 57 -8.82 -11.01 -2.85
C ILE A 57 -9.21 -11.19 -1.37
N PRO A 58 -10.35 -11.85 -1.08
CA PRO A 58 -10.95 -11.88 0.26
C PRO A 58 -10.05 -12.44 1.38
N ASN A 59 -9.11 -13.32 1.02
CA ASN A 59 -8.18 -13.95 1.94
C ASN A 59 -6.84 -13.22 2.08
N ALA A 60 -6.69 -12.01 1.53
CA ALA A 60 -5.47 -11.22 1.61
C ALA A 60 -5.04 -10.97 3.07
N LYS A 61 -3.75 -11.25 3.34
CA LYS A 61 -3.11 -11.13 4.66
C LYS A 61 -2.04 -10.05 4.64
N LEU A 62 -1.94 -9.32 5.74
CA LEU A 62 -1.02 -8.22 5.92
C LEU A 62 0.00 -8.55 7.01
N VAL A 63 1.26 -8.31 6.72
CA VAL A 63 2.35 -8.17 7.71
C VAL A 63 2.51 -6.68 7.97
N TYR A 64 2.37 -6.27 9.23
CA TYR A 64 2.36 -4.86 9.60
C TYR A 64 3.58 -4.50 10.45
N ASN A 65 4.36 -3.52 9.98
CA ASN A 65 5.48 -2.97 10.73
C ASN A 65 4.99 -1.96 11.77
N ASN A 66 5.05 -2.32 13.05
CA ASN A 66 4.94 -1.37 14.15
C ASN A 66 6.28 -0.65 14.32
N SER A 67 6.58 0.27 13.41
CA SER A 67 7.90 0.89 13.29
C SER A 67 8.34 1.54 14.60
N LEU A 68 9.59 1.27 14.99
CA LEU A 68 10.25 1.92 16.13
C LEU A 68 10.47 3.43 15.92
N SER A 69 10.31 3.92 14.67
CA SER A 69 10.38 5.35 14.36
C SER A 69 9.07 6.09 14.61
N PHE A 70 7.98 5.39 14.95
CA PHE A 70 6.74 6.02 15.37
C PHE A 70 6.92 6.58 16.80
N ASN A 71 6.51 7.83 17.00
CA ASN A 71 6.53 8.51 18.29
C ASN A 71 5.17 8.37 18.98
#